data_AF-A0A1D8GA85-F1
#
_entry.id   AF-A0A1D8GA85-F1
#
_cell.length_a   1.000
_cell.length_b   1.000
_cell.length_c   1.000
_cell.angle_alpha   90.00
_cell.angle_beta   90.00
_cell.angle_gamma   90.00
#
_symmetry.space_group_name_H-M   'P 1'
#
loop_
_entity.id
_entity.type
_entity.pdbx_description
1 polymer ?
#
loop_
_entity_poly.entity_id
_entity_poly.type
_entity_poly.pdbx_seq_one_letter_code
_entity_poly.pdbx_strand_id
1 'polypeptide(L)'
;MTDAGRVRQSGEVAREQASATASRAGQAGREVAGSAAEQAKAVAGEARQQVGSAVHDLRRRVRDEGRGQTERLAGTVRRWADDLEGMAGGAADDSPARGLVAQVADGGHRAADYLEEHGVDGLVGDLQDFARRRPGAFLGGAVLAGLVAGRVMKAGKAAHSGDGDARRTSPEAPEPALQAGEPPRAELPEYPDYPRVV
;
A
#
# COMPACT_ATOMS: atom_id res chain seq x y z
N MET A 1 -36.65 9.70 26.40
CA MET A 1 -36.04 10.81 25.62
C MET A 1 -34.89 10.19 24.83
N THR A 2 -35.01 10.14 23.50
CA THR A 2 -34.50 9.07 22.62
C THR A 2 -33.08 9.29 22.08
N ASP A 3 -32.22 8.27 22.21
CA ASP A 3 -30.87 8.14 21.65
C ASP A 3 -30.79 8.36 20.12
N ALA A 4 -31.84 7.97 19.40
CA ALA A 4 -31.99 8.20 17.95
C ALA A 4 -32.01 9.68 17.54
N GLY A 5 -32.37 10.60 18.44
CA GLY A 5 -32.37 12.04 18.16
C GLY A 5 -30.96 12.64 18.12
N ARG A 6 -30.04 12.12 18.93
CA ARG A 6 -28.66 12.63 19.04
C ARG A 6 -27.80 12.21 17.84
N VAL A 7 -28.02 11.00 17.32
CA VAL A 7 -27.33 10.47 16.13
C VAL A 7 -27.77 11.18 14.84
N ARG A 8 -29.05 11.58 14.74
CA ARG A 8 -29.52 12.43 13.63
C ARG A 8 -28.94 13.84 13.70
N GLN A 9 -28.96 14.45 14.88
CA GLN A 9 -28.43 15.80 15.07
C GLN A 9 -26.91 15.85 14.81
N SER A 10 -26.15 14.85 15.26
CA SER A 10 -24.72 14.76 14.93
C SER A 10 -24.48 14.49 13.44
N GLY A 11 -25.31 13.69 12.79
CA GLY A 11 -25.26 13.44 11.35
C GLY A 11 -25.57 14.67 10.49
N GLU A 12 -26.54 15.49 10.91
CA GLU A 12 -26.89 16.76 10.27
C GLU A 12 -25.75 17.77 10.41
N VAL A 13 -25.19 17.92 11.61
CA VAL A 13 -24.04 18.81 11.84
C VAL A 13 -22.82 18.35 11.04
N ALA A 14 -22.54 17.04 10.97
CA ALA A 14 -21.44 16.51 10.17
C ALA A 14 -21.64 16.76 8.66
N ARG A 15 -22.88 16.61 8.16
CA ARG A 15 -23.23 16.91 6.76
C ARG A 15 -23.12 18.39 6.46
N GLU A 16 -23.56 19.25 7.38
CA GLU A 16 -23.52 20.69 7.21
C GLU A 16 -22.06 21.19 7.17
N GLN A 17 -21.22 20.71 8.09
CA GLN A 17 -19.78 21.00 8.10
C GLN A 17 -19.07 20.45 6.85
N ALA A 18 -19.42 19.24 6.41
CA ALA A 18 -18.90 18.68 5.17
C ALA A 18 -19.33 19.51 3.95
N SER A 19 -20.58 19.97 3.90
CA SER A 19 -21.10 20.80 2.80
C SER A 19 -20.44 22.18 2.77
N ALA A 20 -20.25 22.82 3.93
CA ALA A 20 -19.56 24.09 4.06
C ALA A 20 -18.09 23.97 3.62
N THR A 21 -17.43 22.87 4.01
CA THR A 21 -16.04 22.58 3.63
C THR A 21 -15.94 22.28 2.13
N ALA A 22 -16.87 21.50 1.57
CA ALA A 22 -16.94 21.20 0.14
C ALA A 22 -17.23 22.44 -0.71
N SER A 23 -18.08 23.36 -0.23
CA SER A 23 -18.34 24.64 -0.89
C SER A 23 -17.11 25.55 -0.89
N ARG A 24 -16.40 25.64 0.24
CA ARG A 24 -15.14 26.42 0.34
C ARG A 24 -14.03 25.82 -0.52
N ALA A 25 -13.86 24.50 -0.49
CA ALA A 25 -12.92 23.79 -1.35
C ALA A 25 -13.30 23.91 -2.84
N GLY A 26 -14.60 23.92 -3.15
CA GLY A 26 -15.10 24.10 -4.51
C GLY A 26 -14.90 25.51 -5.05
N GLN A 27 -14.89 26.54 -4.21
CA GLN A 27 -14.59 27.92 -4.60
C GLN A 27 -13.08 28.12 -4.79
N ALA A 28 -12.26 27.71 -3.82
CA ALA A 28 -10.80 27.76 -3.94
C ALA A 28 -10.28 26.88 -5.10
N GLY A 29 -10.91 25.73 -5.31
CA GLY A 29 -10.58 24.83 -6.41
C GLY A 29 -10.85 25.42 -7.79
N ARG A 30 -11.86 26.30 -7.94
CA ARG A 30 -12.16 26.94 -9.23
C ARG A 30 -11.11 27.97 -9.64
N GLU A 31 -10.57 28.73 -8.69
CA GLU A 31 -9.50 29.70 -8.95
C GLU A 31 -8.17 29.02 -9.30
N VAL A 32 -7.81 27.96 -8.58
CA VAL A 32 -6.57 27.22 -8.83
C VAL A 32 -6.68 26.34 -10.09
N ALA A 33 -7.88 25.82 -10.41
CA ALA A 33 -8.10 25.00 -11.58
C ALA A 33 -7.85 25.75 -12.89
N GLY A 34 -8.10 27.06 -12.97
CA GLY A 34 -7.84 27.86 -14.18
C GLY A 34 -6.37 27.84 -14.57
N SER A 35 -5.50 28.23 -13.65
CA SER A 35 -4.04 28.33 -13.89
C SER A 35 -3.34 26.96 -13.89
N ALA A 36 -3.80 26.03 -13.05
CA ALA A 36 -3.25 24.68 -13.01
C ALA A 36 -3.65 23.85 -14.24
N ALA A 37 -4.83 24.07 -14.83
CA ALA A 37 -5.25 23.34 -16.03
C ALA A 37 -4.35 23.65 -17.24
N GLU A 38 -3.86 24.87 -17.39
CA GLU A 38 -2.95 25.24 -18.47
C GLU A 38 -1.58 24.58 -18.30
N GLN A 39 -1.01 24.63 -17.10
CA GLN A 39 0.26 23.96 -16.79
C GLN A 39 0.14 22.43 -16.87
N ALA A 40 -0.99 21.88 -16.42
CA ALA A 40 -1.28 20.45 -16.51
C ALA A 40 -1.39 19.98 -17.96
N LYS A 41 -1.90 20.81 -18.89
CA LYS A 41 -1.92 20.47 -20.32
C LYS A 41 -0.52 20.35 -20.90
N ALA A 42 0.40 21.25 -20.53
CA ALA A 42 1.79 21.21 -20.97
C ALA A 42 2.50 19.95 -20.46
N VAL A 43 2.42 19.69 -19.14
CA VAL A 43 3.01 18.50 -18.51
C VAL A 43 2.36 17.22 -19.01
N ALA A 44 1.04 17.21 -19.23
CA ALA A 44 0.34 16.04 -19.76
C ALA A 44 0.73 15.74 -21.21
N GLY A 45 1.05 16.75 -22.03
CA GLY A 45 1.52 16.56 -23.39
C GLY A 45 2.86 15.83 -23.45
N GLU A 46 3.79 16.22 -22.58
CA GLU A 46 5.11 15.59 -22.48
C GLU A 46 5.06 14.23 -21.79
N ALA A 47 4.33 14.13 -20.68
CA ALA A 47 4.10 12.86 -19.99
C ALA A 47 3.39 11.84 -20.88
N ARG A 48 2.43 12.23 -21.74
CA ARG A 48 1.79 11.31 -22.69
C ARG A 48 2.77 10.69 -23.66
N GLN A 49 3.77 11.44 -24.12
CA GLN A 49 4.78 10.91 -25.04
C GLN A 49 5.71 9.93 -24.31
N GLN A 50 6.20 10.30 -23.13
CA GLN A 50 7.11 9.47 -22.33
C GLN A 50 6.43 8.20 -21.78
N VAL A 51 5.20 8.32 -21.30
CA VAL A 51 4.40 7.16 -20.83
C VAL A 51 3.97 6.31 -22.03
N GLY A 52 3.62 6.93 -23.16
CA GLY A 52 3.23 6.22 -24.37
C GLY A 52 4.32 5.29 -24.88
N SER A 53 5.57 5.75 -24.93
CA SER A 53 6.72 4.91 -25.30
C SER A 53 6.99 3.82 -24.26
N ALA A 54 6.99 4.15 -22.97
CA ALA A 54 7.18 3.17 -21.90
C ALA A 54 6.12 2.06 -21.90
N VAL A 55 4.84 2.42 -22.10
CA VAL A 55 3.73 1.46 -22.20
C VAL A 55 3.84 0.63 -23.47
N HIS A 56 4.20 1.25 -24.60
CA HIS A 56 4.40 0.53 -25.86
C HIS A 56 5.53 -0.51 -25.74
N ASP A 57 6.64 -0.12 -25.14
CA ASP A 57 7.78 -1.00 -24.90
C ASP A 57 7.46 -2.12 -23.91
N LEU A 58 6.75 -1.81 -22.83
CA LEU A 58 6.25 -2.80 -21.89
C LEU A 58 5.31 -3.80 -22.59
N ARG A 59 4.38 -3.31 -23.42
CA ARG A 59 3.43 -4.18 -24.14
C ARG A 59 4.14 -5.12 -25.12
N ARG A 60 5.16 -4.63 -25.82
CA ARG A 60 6.01 -5.47 -26.69
C ARG A 60 6.74 -6.53 -25.87
N ARG A 61 7.45 -6.13 -24.81
CA ARG A 61 8.16 -7.05 -23.90
C ARG A 61 7.23 -8.10 -23.29
N VAL A 62 6.06 -7.72 -22.78
CA VAL A 62 5.09 -8.67 -22.23
C VAL A 62 4.57 -9.64 -23.30
N ARG A 63 4.38 -9.19 -24.54
CA ARG A 63 3.92 -10.05 -25.64
C ARG A 63 5.02 -10.99 -26.16
N ASP A 64 6.26 -10.52 -26.15
CA ASP A 64 7.42 -11.21 -26.72
C ASP A 64 8.09 -12.15 -25.67
N GLU A 65 8.15 -11.76 -24.40
CA GLU A 65 8.69 -12.55 -23.27
C GLU A 65 7.63 -13.39 -22.52
N GLY A 66 6.35 -13.06 -22.68
CA GLY A 66 5.25 -13.62 -21.88
C GLY A 66 5.04 -15.14 -22.03
N ARG A 67 5.42 -15.75 -23.15
CA ARG A 67 5.19 -17.19 -23.35
C ARG A 67 6.06 -18.08 -22.45
N GLY A 68 7.22 -17.61 -21.97
CA GLY A 68 8.14 -18.40 -21.12
C GLY A 68 8.15 -18.02 -19.63
N GLN A 69 7.56 -16.90 -19.24
CA GLN A 69 7.49 -16.45 -17.83
C GLN A 69 6.10 -16.65 -17.21
N THR A 70 5.05 -16.77 -18.04
CA THR A 70 3.68 -16.99 -17.57
C THR A 70 3.52 -18.29 -16.80
N GLU A 71 4.18 -19.37 -17.20
CA GLU A 71 4.13 -20.65 -16.47
C GLU A 71 4.75 -20.55 -15.06
N ARG A 72 5.87 -19.82 -14.94
CA ARG A 72 6.54 -19.57 -13.65
C ARG A 72 5.73 -18.64 -12.74
N LEU A 73 5.05 -17.65 -13.32
CA LEU A 73 4.13 -16.76 -12.61
C LEU A 73 2.86 -17.50 -12.18
N ALA A 74 2.29 -18.33 -13.05
CA ALA A 74 1.09 -19.12 -12.76
C ALA A 74 1.33 -20.09 -11.58
N GLY A 75 2.50 -20.74 -11.53
CA GLY A 75 2.88 -21.59 -10.40
C GLY A 75 3.09 -20.83 -9.07
N THR A 76 3.45 -19.55 -9.12
CA THR A 76 3.56 -18.69 -7.93
C THR A 76 2.20 -18.17 -7.48
N VAL A 77 1.33 -17.78 -8.42
CA VAL A 77 -0.04 -17.34 -8.14
C VAL A 77 -0.88 -18.49 -7.58
N ARG A 78 -0.75 -19.71 -8.12
CA ARG A 78 -1.44 -20.90 -7.61
C ARG A 78 -1.10 -21.16 -6.14
N ARG A 79 0.19 -21.15 -5.78
CA ARG A 79 0.65 -21.31 -4.40
C ARG A 79 0.07 -20.25 -3.46
N TRP A 80 0.07 -18.98 -3.87
CA TRP A 80 -0.54 -17.92 -3.08
C TRP A 80 -2.05 -18.08 -2.92
N ALA A 81 -2.74 -18.55 -3.96
CA ALA A 81 -4.16 -18.84 -3.89
C ALA A 81 -4.45 -19.97 -2.90
N ASP A 82 -3.65 -21.04 -2.93
CA ASP A 82 -3.77 -22.18 -2.01
C ASP A 82 -3.51 -21.74 -0.54
N ASP A 83 -2.51 -20.86 -0.30
CA ASP A 83 -2.22 -20.29 1.02
C ASP A 83 -3.34 -19.35 1.52
N LEU A 84 -3.93 -18.55 0.62
CA LEU A 84 -5.04 -17.64 0.93
C LEU A 84 -6.34 -18.40 1.19
N GLU A 85 -6.61 -19.47 0.45
CA GLU A 85 -7.76 -20.35 0.66
C GLU A 85 -7.67 -21.07 2.03
N GLY A 86 -6.47 -21.50 2.41
CA GLY A 86 -6.18 -22.03 3.75
C GLY A 86 -6.41 -21.03 4.89
N MET A 87 -6.14 -19.74 4.67
CA MET A 87 -6.42 -18.67 5.65
C MET A 87 -7.89 -18.24 5.66
N ALA A 88 -8.54 -18.19 4.49
CA ALA A 88 -9.92 -17.78 4.33
C ALA A 88 -10.90 -18.81 4.91
N GLY A 89 -10.58 -20.11 4.82
CA GLY A 89 -11.35 -21.19 5.45
C GLY A 89 -11.39 -21.12 6.99
N GLY A 90 -10.57 -20.28 7.63
CA GLY A 90 -10.55 -20.06 9.08
C GLY A 90 -11.07 -18.69 9.54
N ALA A 91 -11.57 -17.83 8.64
CA ALA A 91 -11.97 -16.47 8.98
C ALA A 91 -13.43 -16.40 9.48
N ALA A 92 -13.59 -15.94 10.72
CA ALA A 92 -14.80 -16.00 11.52
C ALA A 92 -16.04 -15.28 10.93
N ASP A 93 -17.18 -15.96 11.05
CA ASP A 93 -18.52 -15.68 10.50
C ASP A 93 -19.26 -14.41 10.97
N ASP A 94 -18.69 -13.57 11.84
CA ASP A 94 -19.48 -12.63 12.64
C ASP A 94 -19.05 -11.15 12.53
N SER A 95 -19.12 -10.58 11.32
CA SER A 95 -18.80 -9.16 11.07
C SER A 95 -19.86 -8.41 10.25
N PRO A 96 -20.21 -7.16 10.62
CA PRO A 96 -21.08 -6.27 9.84
C PRO A 96 -20.51 -5.90 8.46
N ALA A 97 -19.27 -6.28 8.16
CA ALA A 97 -18.71 -6.24 6.81
C ALA A 97 -19.40 -7.20 5.83
N ARG A 98 -20.15 -8.22 6.30
CA ARG A 98 -20.83 -9.20 5.44
C ARG A 98 -21.75 -8.57 4.40
N GLY A 99 -22.45 -7.49 4.75
CA GLY A 99 -23.33 -6.78 3.80
C GLY A 99 -22.57 -6.10 2.67
N LEU A 100 -21.41 -5.52 2.98
CA LEU A 100 -20.51 -4.92 1.99
C LEU A 100 -19.82 -6.00 1.15
N VAL A 101 -19.38 -7.09 1.78
CA VAL A 101 -18.77 -8.24 1.11
C VAL A 101 -19.78 -8.90 0.17
N ALA A 102 -21.05 -9.05 0.57
CA ALA A 102 -22.10 -9.57 -0.28
C ALA A 102 -22.38 -8.65 -1.49
N GLN A 103 -22.37 -7.33 -1.28
CA GLN A 103 -22.57 -6.36 -2.35
C GLN A 103 -21.38 -6.30 -3.33
N VAL A 104 -20.16 -6.54 -2.83
CA VAL A 104 -18.96 -6.71 -3.64
C VAL A 104 -18.98 -8.04 -4.39
N ALA A 105 -19.43 -9.13 -3.76
CA ALA A 105 -19.54 -10.45 -4.39
C ALA A 105 -20.54 -10.46 -5.54
N ASP A 106 -21.67 -9.77 -5.40
CA ASP A 106 -22.67 -9.60 -6.47
C ASP A 106 -22.15 -8.71 -7.62
N GLY A 107 -21.32 -7.71 -7.31
CA GLY A 107 -20.57 -6.96 -8.32
C GLY A 107 -19.52 -7.81 -9.03
N GLY A 108 -18.88 -8.73 -8.31
CA GLY A 108 -17.90 -9.67 -8.83
C GLY A 108 -18.48 -10.66 -9.83
N HIS A 109 -19.66 -11.19 -9.56
CA HIS A 109 -20.37 -12.08 -10.50
C HIS A 109 -20.69 -11.34 -11.81
N ARG A 110 -21.26 -10.13 -11.72
CA ARG A 110 -21.54 -9.31 -12.91
C ARG A 110 -20.28 -8.94 -13.69
N ALA A 111 -19.15 -8.73 -13.00
CA ALA A 111 -17.88 -8.50 -13.65
C ALA A 111 -17.35 -9.76 -14.36
N ALA A 112 -17.55 -10.94 -13.78
CA ALA A 112 -17.21 -12.22 -14.39
C ALA A 112 -18.06 -12.50 -15.63
N ASP A 113 -19.38 -12.33 -15.54
CA ASP A 113 -20.31 -12.50 -16.66
C ASP A 113 -19.97 -11.53 -17.82
N TYR A 114 -19.68 -10.27 -17.48
CA TYR A 114 -19.25 -9.28 -18.46
C TYR A 114 -17.93 -9.66 -19.14
N LEU A 115 -16.97 -10.20 -18.38
CA LEU A 115 -15.68 -10.63 -18.91
C LEU A 115 -15.80 -11.88 -19.79
N GLU A 116 -16.72 -12.79 -19.47
CA GLU A 116 -17.04 -13.96 -20.29
C GLU A 116 -17.69 -13.56 -21.62
N GLU A 117 -18.59 -12.59 -21.59
CA GLU A 117 -19.38 -12.18 -22.75
C GLU A 117 -18.64 -11.19 -23.67
N HIS A 118 -17.89 -10.24 -23.11
CA HIS A 118 -17.23 -9.15 -23.85
C HIS A 118 -15.71 -9.26 -23.89
N GLY A 119 -15.13 -10.17 -23.11
CA GLY A 119 -13.69 -10.32 -23.01
C GLY A 119 -12.99 -9.10 -22.38
N VAL A 120 -11.66 -9.21 -22.29
CA VAL A 120 -10.81 -8.15 -21.74
C VAL A 120 -10.80 -6.91 -22.65
N ASP A 121 -10.83 -7.10 -23.97
CA ASP A 121 -10.80 -5.99 -24.92
C ASP A 121 -12.06 -5.12 -24.83
N GLY A 122 -13.24 -5.73 -24.59
CA GLY A 122 -14.49 -5.01 -24.36
C GLY A 122 -14.47 -4.21 -23.05
N LEU A 123 -13.95 -4.78 -21.96
CA LEU A 123 -13.79 -4.06 -20.69
C LEU A 123 -12.86 -2.85 -20.81
N VAL A 124 -11.75 -2.98 -21.52
CA VAL A 124 -10.81 -1.87 -21.75
C VAL A 124 -11.46 -0.78 -22.60
N GLY A 125 -12.24 -1.14 -23.61
CA GLY A 125 -13.02 -0.21 -24.42
C GLY A 125 -13.99 0.61 -23.58
N ASP A 126 -14.78 -0.05 -22.74
CA ASP A 126 -15.76 0.60 -21.86
C ASP A 126 -15.11 1.50 -20.81
N LEU A 127 -13.99 1.07 -20.24
CA LEU A 127 -13.21 1.89 -19.31
C LEU A 127 -12.64 3.13 -20.01
N GLN A 128 -12.20 2.98 -21.27
CA GLN A 128 -11.71 4.10 -22.08
C GLN A 128 -12.83 5.10 -22.39
N ASP A 129 -14.02 4.62 -22.73
CA ASP A 129 -15.19 5.46 -22.98
C ASP A 129 -15.68 6.16 -21.70
N PHE A 130 -15.67 5.46 -20.56
CA PHE A 130 -15.93 6.08 -19.26
C PHE A 130 -14.92 7.18 -18.95
N ALA A 131 -13.63 6.93 -19.16
CA ALA A 131 -12.57 7.92 -18.93
C ALA A 131 -12.73 9.18 -19.80
N ARG A 132 -13.15 9.00 -21.06
CA ARG A 132 -13.44 10.11 -21.98
C ARG A 132 -14.67 10.92 -21.56
N ARG A 133 -15.72 10.25 -21.08
CA ARG A 133 -16.98 10.88 -20.65
C ARG A 133 -16.88 11.57 -19.29
N ARG A 134 -16.07 11.03 -18.37
CA ARG A 134 -15.93 11.53 -17.00
C ARG A 134 -14.46 11.61 -16.56
N PRO A 135 -13.66 12.51 -17.14
CA PRO A 135 -12.21 12.57 -16.88
C PRO A 135 -11.87 12.81 -15.40
N GLY A 136 -12.64 13.64 -14.68
CA GLY A 136 -12.40 13.91 -13.26
C GLY A 136 -12.63 12.69 -12.35
N ALA A 137 -13.69 11.92 -12.59
CA ALA A 137 -13.99 10.72 -11.81
C ALA A 137 -12.95 9.62 -12.08
N PHE A 138 -12.54 9.46 -13.33
CA PHE A 138 -11.50 8.49 -13.70
C PHE A 138 -10.16 8.83 -13.04
N LEU A 139 -9.71 10.10 -13.09
CA LEU A 139 -8.45 10.50 -12.45
C LEU A 139 -8.49 10.34 -10.92
N GLY A 140 -9.60 10.74 -10.28
CA GLY A 140 -9.78 10.55 -8.85
C GLY A 140 -9.77 9.07 -8.45
N GLY A 141 -10.47 8.23 -9.21
CA GLY A 141 -10.48 6.78 -9.03
C GLY A 141 -9.10 6.15 -9.26
N ALA A 142 -8.38 6.55 -10.29
CA ALA A 142 -7.05 6.04 -10.61
C ALA A 142 -6.02 6.36 -9.53
N VAL A 143 -6.07 7.56 -8.94
CA VAL A 143 -5.19 7.93 -7.82
C VAL A 143 -5.48 7.05 -6.60
N LEU A 144 -6.76 6.89 -6.23
CA LEU A 144 -7.15 6.05 -5.11
C LEU A 144 -6.76 4.58 -5.35
N ALA A 145 -7.07 4.05 -6.53
CA ALA A 145 -6.71 2.69 -6.91
C ALA A 145 -5.20 2.49 -6.93
N GLY A 146 -4.44 3.45 -7.45
CA GLY A 146 -2.98 3.43 -7.48
C GLY A 146 -2.35 3.42 -6.09
N LEU A 147 -2.93 4.17 -5.13
CA LEU A 147 -2.47 4.16 -3.74
C LEU A 147 -2.71 2.80 -3.08
N VAL A 148 -3.91 2.22 -3.27
CA VAL A 148 -4.25 0.90 -2.73
C VAL A 148 -3.37 -0.18 -3.35
N ALA A 149 -3.28 -0.22 -4.68
CA ALA A 149 -2.44 -1.18 -5.40
C ALA A 149 -0.96 -1.02 -5.03
N GLY A 150 -0.46 0.22 -4.93
CA GLY A 150 0.92 0.50 -4.54
C GLY A 150 1.24 0.04 -3.13
N ARG A 151 0.31 0.21 -2.17
CA ARG A 151 0.45 -0.30 -0.79
C ARG A 151 0.52 -1.83 -0.77
N VAL A 152 -0.33 -2.51 -1.53
CA VAL A 152 -0.33 -3.98 -1.64
C VAL A 152 0.96 -4.49 -2.28
N MET A 153 1.37 -3.91 -3.41
CA MET A 153 2.64 -4.27 -4.07
C MET A 153 3.85 -4.01 -3.16
N LYS A 154 3.85 -2.93 -2.37
CA LYS A 154 4.91 -2.64 -1.40
C LYS A 154 4.93 -3.64 -0.24
N ALA A 155 3.77 -4.05 0.27
CA ALA A 155 3.65 -5.05 1.32
C ALA A 155 4.09 -6.45 0.83
N GLY A 156 3.65 -6.87 -0.37
CA GLY A 156 4.05 -8.14 -0.98
C GLY A 156 5.55 -8.21 -1.29
N LYS A 157 6.17 -7.09 -1.68
CA LYS A 157 7.63 -7.00 -1.87
C LYS A 157 8.40 -7.07 -0.56
N ALA A 158 7.86 -6.58 0.55
CA ALA A 158 8.50 -6.72 1.86
C ALA A 158 8.47 -8.17 2.36
N ALA A 159 7.43 -8.94 2.02
CA ALA A 159 7.35 -10.37 2.34
C ALA A 159 8.37 -11.23 1.56
N HIS A 160 8.79 -10.79 0.37
CA HIS A 160 9.76 -11.53 -0.48
C HIS A 160 11.23 -11.17 -0.20
N SER A 161 11.53 -10.32 0.77
CA SER A 161 12.90 -9.98 1.20
C SER A 161 13.24 -10.45 2.62
N GLY A 162 12.40 -11.29 3.22
CA GLY A 162 12.55 -11.78 4.60
C GLY A 162 13.28 -13.11 4.78
N ASP A 163 13.44 -13.90 3.73
CA ASP A 163 14.08 -15.23 3.82
C ASP A 163 15.38 -15.25 3.03
N GLY A 164 16.46 -14.80 3.67
CA GLY A 164 17.80 -14.99 3.11
C GLY A 164 18.88 -14.05 3.60
N ASP A 165 19.00 -13.77 4.90
CA ASP A 165 20.30 -13.82 5.61
C ASP A 165 20.10 -13.54 7.12
N ALA A 166 19.72 -14.56 7.88
CA ALA A 166 19.89 -14.57 9.34
C ALA A 166 20.75 -15.80 9.75
N ARG A 167 21.72 -16.15 8.90
CA ARG A 167 22.63 -17.28 9.14
C ARG A 167 24.05 -16.96 8.69
N ARG A 168 24.59 -15.80 9.09
CA ARG A 168 26.03 -15.57 9.34
C ARG A 168 26.30 -14.14 9.82
N THR A 169 26.03 -13.84 11.08
CA THR A 169 26.89 -12.98 11.91
C THR A 169 26.65 -13.36 13.36
N SER A 170 27.52 -14.19 13.93
CA SER A 170 27.80 -14.04 15.35
C SER A 170 28.11 -12.57 15.60
N PRO A 171 27.58 -11.93 16.65
CA PRO A 171 28.20 -10.73 17.16
C PRO A 171 29.53 -11.16 17.77
N GLU A 172 30.58 -11.24 16.93
CA GLU A 172 31.92 -10.99 17.41
C GLU A 172 31.90 -9.53 17.85
N ALA A 173 31.86 -9.33 19.16
CA ALA A 173 31.99 -8.01 19.74
C ALA A 173 33.28 -7.39 19.18
N PRO A 174 33.25 -6.16 18.64
CA PRO A 174 34.48 -5.45 18.38
C PRO A 174 35.14 -5.24 19.74
N GLU A 175 36.20 -5.99 20.05
CA GLU A 175 37.07 -5.68 21.16
C GLU A 175 37.57 -4.24 20.95
N PRO A 176 37.23 -3.29 21.83
CA PRO A 176 37.91 -2.03 21.81
C PRO A 176 39.33 -2.33 22.28
N ALA A 177 40.31 -2.12 21.41
CA ALA A 177 41.71 -1.99 21.79
C ALA A 177 41.83 -0.76 22.71
N LEU A 178 41.43 -0.90 23.97
CA LEU A 178 41.79 -0.03 25.05
C LEU A 178 43.20 -0.43 25.48
N GLN A 179 44.15 0.22 24.83
CA GLN A 179 45.48 0.50 25.33
C GLN A 179 45.32 1.02 26.76
N ALA A 180 45.44 0.11 27.73
CA ALA A 180 45.40 0.41 29.15
C ALA A 180 46.67 1.21 29.48
N GLY A 181 46.55 2.54 29.42
CA GLY A 181 47.42 3.41 30.22
C GLY A 181 47.17 3.05 31.66
N GLU A 182 48.16 2.44 32.29
CA GLU A 182 48.20 2.05 33.71
C GLU A 182 48.12 3.32 34.59
N PRO A 183 47.04 3.58 35.33
CA PRO A 183 47.12 4.54 36.43
C PRO A 183 47.76 3.85 37.65
N PRO A 184 48.63 4.56 38.41
CA PRO A 184 49.39 3.98 39.50
C PRO A 184 48.49 3.36 40.57
N ARG A 185 48.87 2.15 41.01
CA ARG A 185 48.24 1.41 42.11
C ARG A 185 48.09 2.30 43.33
N ALA A 186 46.86 2.50 43.79
CA ALA A 186 46.60 3.01 45.13
C ALA A 186 47.01 1.91 46.13
N GLU A 187 48.10 2.12 46.85
CA GLU A 187 48.47 1.35 48.03
C GLU A 187 47.31 1.37 49.02
N LEU A 188 46.77 0.19 49.33
CA LEU A 188 45.87 0.03 50.46
C LEU A 188 46.69 0.22 51.74
N PRO A 189 46.22 1.00 52.73
CA PRO A 189 46.93 1.17 53.98
C PRO A 189 47.10 -0.19 54.67
N GLU A 190 48.35 -0.48 55.01
CA GLU A 190 48.80 -1.63 55.79
C GLU A 190 48.03 -1.68 57.11
N TYR A 191 47.28 -2.77 57.34
CA TYR A 191 46.59 -2.97 58.61
C TYR A 191 47.62 -3.38 59.67
N PRO A 192 47.78 -2.65 60.78
CA PRO A 192 48.71 -3.06 61.82
C PRO A 192 48.26 -4.38 62.45
N ASP A 193 49.20 -5.31 62.48
CA ASP A 193 49.11 -6.62 63.10
C ASP A 193 48.91 -6.45 64.62
N TYR A 194 47.81 -6.99 65.16
CA TYR A 194 47.54 -6.91 66.60
C TYR A 194 48.31 -8.02 67.33
N PRO A 195 49.13 -7.69 68.34
CA PRO A 195 49.91 -8.69 69.05
C PRO A 195 49.01 -9.66 69.81
N ARG A 196 49.23 -10.95 69.61
CA ARG A 196 48.59 -12.01 70.38
C ARG A 196 49.37 -12.22 71.68
N VAL A 197 48.69 -12.03 72.81
CA VAL A 197 49.21 -12.16 74.17
C VAL A 197 49.57 -13.61 74.49
N VAL A 198 50.77 -13.84 75.05
CA VAL A 198 51.04 -14.84 76.09
C VAL A 198 51.98 -14.20 77.12
#